data_AF-A0AAP7DYB8-F1
#
_entry.id   AF-A0AAP7DYB8-F1
#
_cell.length_a   1.000
_cell.length_b   1.000
_cell.length_c   1.000
_cell.angle_alpha   90.00
_cell.angle_beta   90.00
_cell.angle_gamma   90.00
#
_symmetry.space_group_name_H-M   'P 1'
#
loop_
_entity.id
_entity.type
_entity.pdbx_description
1 polymer ?
#
loop_
_entity_poly.entity_id
_entity_poly.type
_entity_poly.pdbx_seq_one_letter_code
_entity_poly.pdbx_strand_id
1 'polypeptide(L)'
;MINGFRYFVKNNMEIILDTSTAMHYEGFSKFVEENERDIEASGKKIQVLSAVWFELIRNYNSVDKEKAEAANQAIAILSSHRNIFKIDEGKEIFQDEIEEAFADKEILSKLTLDKTEVSILLITNDRMLSKDALEINHQASCKGYKISTCYVSDKGEMLSGFGSQRENKLQKEPEVIVKEVVKIIEVPKKESNLKVSQILVPVTTFMAGAAIGKYGNILFKYFKTAA
;
A
#
# COMPACT_ATOMS: atom_id res chain seq x y z
N MET A 1 -22.83 -8.90 18.99
CA MET A 1 -22.28 -7.90 18.06
C MET A 1 -20.85 -8.34 17.78
N ILE A 2 -20.50 -8.66 16.53
CA ILE A 2 -19.10 -8.93 16.20
C ILE A 2 -18.41 -7.57 16.30
N ASN A 3 -17.56 -7.37 17.31
CA ASN A 3 -16.76 -6.14 17.42
C ASN A 3 -16.02 -5.97 16.09
N GLY A 4 -16.36 -4.92 15.34
CA GLY A 4 -15.73 -4.62 14.04
C GLY A 4 -14.21 -4.62 14.15
N PHE A 5 -13.70 -4.22 15.31
CA PHE A 5 -12.31 -4.29 15.68
C PHE A 5 -11.65 -5.66 15.54
N ARG A 6 -12.22 -6.70 16.15
CA ARG A 6 -11.65 -8.07 16.12
C ARG A 6 -11.54 -8.61 14.70
N TYR A 7 -12.50 -8.23 13.85
CA TYR A 7 -12.45 -8.56 12.43
C TYR A 7 -11.27 -7.86 11.74
N PHE A 8 -11.09 -6.56 11.95
CA PHE A 8 -10.02 -5.80 11.30
C PHE A 8 -8.63 -6.20 11.80
N VAL A 9 -8.44 -6.41 13.09
CA VAL A 9 -7.15 -6.87 13.65
C VAL A 9 -6.82 -8.26 13.18
N LYS A 10 -7.79 -9.18 13.08
CA LYS A 10 -7.51 -10.55 12.63
C LYS A 10 -7.05 -10.58 11.17
N ASN A 11 -7.66 -9.76 10.31
CA ASN A 11 -7.49 -9.86 8.86
C ASN A 11 -6.39 -8.97 8.27
N ASN A 12 -5.83 -8.03 9.04
CA ASN A 12 -4.75 -7.16 8.59
C ASN A 12 -3.46 -7.45 9.36
N MET A 13 -2.34 -7.61 8.66
CA MET A 13 -1.05 -7.87 9.28
C MET A 13 -0.47 -6.61 9.91
N GLU A 14 -0.57 -5.49 9.22
CA GLU A 14 -0.17 -4.17 9.73
C GLU A 14 -1.38 -3.29 10.02
N ILE A 15 -1.22 -2.41 11.01
CA ILE A 15 -2.21 -1.42 11.39
C ILE A 15 -1.48 -0.09 11.51
N ILE A 16 -1.93 0.93 10.78
CA ILE A 16 -1.35 2.26 10.73
C ILE A 16 -2.37 3.25 11.30
N LEU A 17 -1.91 4.13 12.19
CA LEU A 17 -2.69 5.23 12.72
C LEU A 17 -2.36 6.53 11.99
N ASP A 18 -3.38 7.30 11.66
CA ASP A 18 -3.27 8.65 11.10
C ASP A 18 -3.47 9.74 12.17
N THR A 19 -2.92 10.93 11.93
CA THR A 19 -3.01 12.10 12.81
C THR A 19 -4.46 12.49 13.07
N SER A 20 -5.32 12.47 12.04
CA SER A 20 -6.73 12.90 12.16
C SER A 20 -7.52 12.06 13.18
N THR A 21 -7.24 10.75 13.25
CA THR A 21 -7.83 9.86 14.25
C THR A 21 -7.25 10.15 15.63
N ALA A 22 -5.92 10.26 15.73
CA ALA A 22 -5.25 10.47 17.01
C ALA A 22 -5.70 11.77 17.69
N MET A 23 -5.91 12.84 16.91
CA MET A 23 -6.40 14.13 17.40
C MET A 23 -7.92 14.18 17.64
N HIS A 24 -8.67 13.16 17.25
CA HIS A 24 -10.09 13.03 17.60
C HIS A 24 -10.25 12.44 19.01
N TYR A 25 -9.90 13.24 20.02
CA TYR A 25 -9.67 12.78 21.40
C TYR A 25 -10.77 11.91 21.99
N GLU A 26 -12.03 12.36 21.98
CA GLU A 26 -13.12 11.62 22.64
C GLU A 26 -13.30 10.21 22.08
N GLY A 27 -13.26 10.08 20.75
CA GLY A 27 -13.34 8.80 20.09
C GLY A 27 -12.07 7.98 20.28
N PHE A 28 -10.90 8.59 20.15
CA PHE A 28 -9.61 7.90 20.25
C PHE A 28 -9.36 7.33 21.65
N SER A 29 -9.65 8.07 22.72
CA SER A 29 -9.52 7.59 24.11
C SER A 29 -10.39 6.37 24.36
N LYS A 30 -11.68 6.44 23.99
CA LYS A 30 -12.63 5.32 24.15
C LYS A 30 -12.21 4.12 23.32
N PHE A 31 -11.75 4.34 22.08
CA PHE A 31 -11.21 3.28 21.24
C PHE A 31 -10.07 2.52 21.94
N VAL A 32 -9.11 3.25 22.51
CA VAL A 32 -7.99 2.63 23.23
C VAL A 32 -8.49 1.87 24.45
N GLU A 33 -9.31 2.48 25.30
CA GLU A 33 -9.86 1.86 26.52
C GLU A 33 -10.63 0.56 26.22
N GLU A 34 -11.41 0.53 25.15
CA GLU A 34 -12.24 -0.62 24.79
C GLU A 34 -11.44 -1.76 24.14
N ASN A 35 -10.36 -1.44 23.41
CA ASN A 35 -9.70 -2.39 22.51
C ASN A 35 -8.26 -2.76 22.91
N GLU A 36 -7.67 -2.08 23.89
CA GLU A 36 -6.27 -2.29 24.32
C GLU A 36 -5.96 -3.77 24.61
N ARG A 37 -6.79 -4.42 25.44
CA ARG A 37 -6.59 -5.83 25.80
C ARG A 37 -6.66 -6.76 24.59
N ASP A 38 -7.55 -6.49 23.64
CA ASP A 38 -7.70 -7.30 22.44
C ASP A 38 -6.51 -7.09 21.47
N ILE A 39 -5.95 -5.87 21.39
CA ILE A 39 -4.72 -5.59 20.61
C ILE A 39 -3.56 -6.34 21.21
N GLU A 40 -3.33 -6.17 22.52
CA GLU A 40 -2.22 -6.77 23.23
C GLU A 40 -2.25 -8.30 23.12
N ALA A 41 -3.43 -8.91 23.32
CA ALA A 41 -3.61 -10.36 23.18
C ALA A 41 -3.37 -10.86 21.75
N SER A 42 -3.53 -10.02 20.73
CA SER A 42 -3.24 -10.38 19.33
C SER A 42 -1.74 -10.41 19.01
N GLY A 43 -0.89 -9.86 19.89
CA GLY A 43 0.55 -9.70 19.66
C GLY A 43 0.90 -8.64 18.61
N LYS A 44 -0.08 -7.89 18.09
CA LYS A 44 0.12 -6.82 17.12
C LYS A 44 0.27 -5.48 17.82
N LYS A 45 0.85 -4.52 17.11
CA LYS A 45 0.90 -3.12 17.52
C LYS A 45 0.40 -2.22 16.41
N ILE A 46 -0.28 -1.16 16.81
CA ILE A 46 -0.66 -0.05 15.93
C ILE A 46 0.59 0.79 15.69
N GLN A 47 0.98 0.91 14.43
CA GLN A 47 2.14 1.67 14.00
C GLN A 47 1.77 3.15 13.90
N VAL A 48 2.59 3.99 14.51
CA VAL A 48 2.57 5.45 14.34
C VAL A 48 3.85 5.81 13.59
N LEU A 49 3.71 6.21 12.34
CA LEU A 49 4.85 6.59 11.49
C LEU A 49 5.50 7.88 11.99
N SER A 50 6.77 8.09 11.68
CA SER A 50 7.51 9.30 12.07
C SER A 50 6.82 10.58 11.62
N ALA A 51 6.30 10.62 10.38
CA ALA A 51 5.54 11.79 9.90
C ALA A 51 4.27 12.08 10.70
N VAL A 52 3.56 11.04 11.17
CA VAL A 52 2.37 11.20 12.04
C VAL A 52 2.81 11.73 13.40
N TRP A 53 3.87 11.17 13.96
CA TRP A 53 4.42 11.62 15.24
C TRP A 53 4.90 13.08 15.18
N PHE A 54 5.61 13.45 14.11
CA PHE A 54 6.08 14.82 13.90
C PHE A 54 4.94 15.80 13.66
N GLU A 55 3.89 15.40 12.96
CA GLU A 55 2.70 16.23 12.80
C GLU A 55 1.98 16.49 14.13
N LEU A 56 1.93 15.50 15.03
CA LEU A 56 1.43 15.69 16.40
C LEU A 56 2.31 16.66 17.18
N ILE A 57 3.65 16.54 17.11
CA ILE A 57 4.58 17.50 17.77
C ILE A 57 4.40 18.92 17.20
N ARG A 58 4.24 19.05 15.88
CA ARG A 58 3.97 20.35 15.24
C ARG A 58 2.67 20.95 15.74
N ASN A 59 1.60 20.15 15.82
CA ASN A 59 0.30 20.60 16.32
C ASN A 59 0.32 20.92 17.82
N TYR A 60 1.11 20.21 18.62
CA TYR A 60 1.34 20.53 20.04
C TYR A 60 1.91 21.93 20.23
N ASN A 61 2.79 22.37 19.33
CA ASN A 61 3.37 23.72 19.33
C ASN A 61 2.50 24.75 18.58
N SER A 62 1.27 24.41 18.20
CA SER A 62 0.39 25.30 17.45
C SER A 62 -0.07 26.50 18.30
N VAL A 63 -0.25 27.65 17.64
CA VAL A 63 -0.92 28.82 18.24
C VAL A 63 -2.43 28.58 18.44
N ASP A 64 -2.99 27.63 17.70
CA ASP A 64 -4.37 27.18 17.84
C ASP A 64 -4.48 26.28 19.07
N LYS A 65 -5.14 26.78 20.12
CA LYS A 65 -5.30 26.09 21.40
C LYS A 65 -6.04 24.77 21.28
N GLU A 66 -7.01 24.67 20.37
CA GLU A 66 -7.78 23.43 20.20
C GLU A 66 -6.91 22.34 19.58
N LYS A 67 -6.11 22.71 18.56
CA LYS A 67 -5.14 21.78 17.95
C LYS A 67 -4.03 21.37 18.90
N ALA A 68 -3.50 22.34 19.67
CA ALA A 68 -2.46 22.06 20.66
C ALA A 68 -2.95 21.11 21.74
N GLU A 69 -4.17 21.33 22.26
CA GLU A 69 -4.77 20.46 23.27
C GLU A 69 -5.06 19.06 22.72
N ALA A 70 -5.65 18.95 21.52
CA ALA A 70 -5.90 17.67 20.88
C ALA A 70 -4.61 16.86 20.63
N ALA A 71 -3.54 17.54 20.20
CA ALA A 71 -2.23 16.92 20.01
C ALA A 71 -1.58 16.48 21.34
N ASN A 72 -1.67 17.32 22.38
CA ASN A 72 -1.19 17.00 23.72
C ASN A 72 -1.87 15.72 24.26
N GLN A 73 -3.19 15.63 24.12
CA GLN A 73 -3.96 14.47 24.54
C GLN A 73 -3.60 13.21 23.73
N ALA A 74 -3.46 13.34 22.41
CA ALA A 74 -3.02 12.25 21.54
C ALA A 74 -1.64 11.71 21.97
N ILE A 75 -0.67 12.61 22.18
CA ILE A 75 0.69 12.27 22.63
C ILE A 75 0.65 11.56 23.99
N ALA A 76 -0.19 12.01 24.93
CA ALA A 76 -0.33 11.40 26.24
C ALA A 76 -0.89 9.97 26.15
N ILE A 77 -1.91 9.74 25.32
CA ILE A 77 -2.47 8.39 25.08
C ILE A 77 -1.41 7.49 24.44
N LEU A 78 -0.80 7.93 23.33
CA LEU A 78 0.21 7.15 22.63
C LEU A 78 1.39 6.78 23.53
N SER A 79 1.80 7.71 24.41
CA SER A 79 2.91 7.50 25.34
C SER A 79 2.56 6.60 26.52
N SER A 80 1.30 6.60 26.97
CA SER A 80 0.84 5.79 28.10
C SER A 80 0.52 4.34 27.71
N HIS A 81 0.23 4.11 26.43
CA HIS A 81 -0.22 2.81 25.90
C HIS A 81 0.79 2.16 24.93
N ARG A 82 2.09 2.19 25.29
CA ARG A 82 3.21 1.64 24.47
C ARG A 82 3.17 0.12 24.30
N ASN A 83 2.38 -0.58 25.10
CA ASN A 83 2.05 -2.00 24.92
C ASN A 83 1.35 -2.23 23.56
N ILE A 84 0.46 -1.34 23.14
CA ILE A 84 -0.31 -1.48 21.89
C ILE A 84 0.17 -0.56 20.76
N PHE A 85 0.90 0.51 21.06
CA PHE A 85 1.47 1.41 20.05
C PHE A 85 2.95 1.16 19.80
N LYS A 86 3.34 1.13 18.53
CA LYS A 86 4.74 1.19 18.07
C LYS A 86 4.95 2.54 17.39
N ILE A 87 5.58 3.47 18.10
CA ILE A 87 5.88 4.81 17.59
C ILE A 87 7.27 4.80 16.97
N ASP A 88 7.34 5.23 15.72
CA ASP A 88 8.61 5.58 15.08
C ASP A 88 8.92 7.03 15.40
N GLU A 89 9.78 7.26 16.39
CA GLU A 89 10.13 8.61 16.84
C GLU A 89 11.20 9.28 15.95
N GLY A 90 11.68 8.58 14.92
CA GLY A 90 12.85 8.97 14.16
C GLY A 90 14.16 8.68 14.93
N LYS A 91 15.28 8.67 14.21
CA LYS A 91 16.61 8.50 14.84
C LYS A 91 17.12 9.80 15.47
N GLU A 92 16.84 10.91 14.80
CA GLU A 92 17.16 12.27 15.20
C GLU A 92 15.96 13.14 14.79
N ILE A 93 15.52 14.04 15.66
CA ILE A 93 14.40 14.94 15.38
C ILE A 93 15.00 16.26 14.94
N PHE A 94 14.98 16.52 13.63
CA PHE A 94 15.38 17.82 13.11
C PHE A 94 14.16 18.73 12.93
N GLN A 95 14.34 20.03 13.19
CA GLN A 95 13.25 21.01 13.18
C GLN A 95 12.62 21.14 11.79
N ASP A 96 13.43 21.06 10.74
CA ASP A 96 13.00 21.03 9.34
C ASP A 96 12.14 19.79 9.03
N GLU A 97 12.51 18.61 9.52
CA GLU A 97 11.70 17.39 9.35
C GLU A 97 10.31 17.51 10.02
N ILE A 98 10.22 18.18 11.17
CA ILE A 98 8.93 18.45 11.81
C ILE A 98 8.09 19.42 10.98
N GLU A 99 8.71 20.49 10.48
CA GLU A 99 8.02 21.51 9.69
C GLU A 99 7.50 20.97 8.36
N GLU A 100 8.30 20.13 7.69
CA GLU A 100 7.96 19.49 6.42
C GLU A 100 7.13 18.21 6.56
N ALA A 101 6.91 17.72 7.80
CA ALA A 101 6.15 16.51 8.04
C ALA A 101 4.75 16.58 7.41
N PHE A 102 4.45 15.60 6.56
CA PHE A 102 3.16 15.46 5.91
C PHE A 102 2.69 14.02 5.96
N ALA A 103 1.86 13.71 6.98
CA ALA A 103 1.43 12.35 7.30
C ALA A 103 0.79 11.64 6.09
N ASP A 104 -0.15 12.29 5.40
CA ASP A 104 -0.88 11.72 4.27
C ASP A 104 0.05 11.14 3.19
N LYS A 105 1.07 11.90 2.78
CA LYS A 105 2.04 11.48 1.76
C LYS A 105 2.80 10.24 2.19
N GLU A 106 3.32 10.23 3.41
CA GLU A 106 4.13 9.12 3.91
C GLU A 106 3.27 7.87 4.15
N ILE A 107 2.03 8.04 4.64
CA ILE A 107 1.05 6.96 4.75
C ILE A 107 0.76 6.35 3.37
N LEU A 108 0.38 7.17 2.38
CA LEU A 108 0.05 6.69 1.03
C LEU A 108 1.26 6.02 0.34
N SER A 109 2.46 6.55 0.57
CA SER A 109 3.72 5.97 0.10
C SER A 109 3.92 4.57 0.70
N LYS A 110 3.85 4.45 2.03
CA LYS A 110 3.97 3.16 2.74
C LYS A 110 2.91 2.17 2.27
N LEU A 111 1.65 2.59 2.16
CA LEU A 111 0.57 1.74 1.64
C LEU A 111 0.87 1.21 0.23
N THR A 112 1.39 2.07 -0.65
CA THR A 112 1.71 1.69 -2.03
C THR A 112 2.85 0.69 -2.12
N LEU A 113 3.90 0.89 -1.31
CA LEU A 113 5.10 0.05 -1.31
C LEU A 113 4.81 -1.32 -0.65
N ASP A 114 4.20 -1.29 0.53
CA ASP A 114 4.14 -2.46 1.42
C ASP A 114 2.96 -3.39 1.10
N LYS A 115 1.96 -2.92 0.35
CA LYS A 115 0.82 -3.77 -0.05
C LYS A 115 1.22 -4.99 -0.88
N THR A 116 2.43 -5.01 -1.44
CA THR A 116 2.92 -6.19 -2.17
C THR A 116 3.29 -7.34 -1.23
N GLU A 117 3.54 -7.03 0.04
CA GLU A 117 4.01 -7.99 1.06
C GLU A 117 2.99 -8.24 2.16
N VAL A 118 2.21 -7.21 2.52
CA VAL A 118 1.33 -7.29 3.69
C VAL A 118 -0.06 -6.67 3.48
N SER A 119 -1.08 -7.23 4.15
CA SER A 119 -2.39 -6.57 4.28
C SER A 119 -2.32 -5.49 5.37
N ILE A 120 -2.83 -4.30 5.04
CA ILE A 120 -2.67 -3.11 5.88
C ILE A 120 -4.04 -2.53 6.22
N LEU A 121 -4.26 -2.23 7.49
CA LEU A 121 -5.37 -1.44 7.97
C LEU A 121 -4.91 0.00 8.23
N LEU A 122 -5.51 0.98 7.57
CA LEU A 122 -5.36 2.39 7.91
C LEU A 122 -6.53 2.85 8.79
N ILE A 123 -6.22 3.38 9.96
CA ILE A 123 -7.19 4.01 10.87
C ILE A 123 -7.11 5.53 10.67
N THR A 124 -8.05 6.10 9.92
CA THR A 124 -8.11 7.54 9.60
C THR A 124 -9.53 8.08 9.71
N ASN A 125 -9.67 9.25 10.36
CA ASN A 125 -10.90 10.03 10.36
C ASN A 125 -10.95 11.01 9.18
N ASP A 126 -9.88 11.12 8.38
CA ASP A 126 -9.83 11.88 7.14
C ASP A 126 -10.54 11.13 6.00
N ARG A 127 -11.55 11.79 5.41
CA ARG A 127 -12.40 11.21 4.37
C ARG A 127 -11.70 11.07 3.02
N MET A 128 -10.78 11.97 2.70
CA MET A 128 -10.05 11.95 1.44
C MET A 128 -8.91 10.95 1.52
N LEU A 129 -8.12 10.96 2.60
CA LEU A 129 -7.07 9.97 2.82
C LEU A 129 -7.63 8.54 2.82
N SER A 130 -8.78 8.32 3.47
CA SER A 130 -9.47 7.02 3.42
C SER A 130 -9.84 6.59 2.00
N LYS A 131 -10.27 7.51 1.13
CA LYS A 131 -10.64 7.17 -0.25
C LYS A 131 -9.40 6.89 -1.08
N ASP A 132 -8.38 7.73 -0.97
CA ASP A 132 -7.12 7.60 -1.72
C ASP A 132 -6.43 6.28 -1.36
N ALA A 133 -6.42 5.92 -0.07
CA ALA A 133 -5.90 4.64 0.40
C ALA A 133 -6.64 3.42 -0.20
N LEU A 134 -7.97 3.48 -0.32
CA LEU A 134 -8.75 2.39 -0.95
C LEU A 134 -8.54 2.34 -2.47
N GLU A 135 -8.33 3.48 -3.12
CA GLU A 135 -8.08 3.52 -4.57
C GLU A 135 -6.78 2.78 -4.95
N ILE A 136 -5.80 2.70 -4.04
CA ILE A 136 -4.57 1.91 -4.23
C ILE A 136 -4.88 0.43 -4.52
N ASN A 137 -5.99 -0.12 -4.00
CA ASN A 137 -6.42 -1.50 -4.30
C ASN A 137 -6.82 -1.71 -5.77
N HIS A 138 -7.08 -0.63 -6.51
CA HIS A 138 -7.53 -0.68 -7.91
C HIS A 138 -6.40 -0.46 -8.93
N GLN A 139 -5.15 -0.34 -8.47
CA GLN A 139 -4.00 -0.23 -9.36
C GLN A 139 -3.78 -1.51 -10.18
N ALA A 140 -3.88 -1.41 -11.51
CA ALA A 140 -3.76 -2.56 -12.41
C ALA A 140 -2.34 -3.15 -12.45
N SER A 141 -1.32 -2.29 -12.42
CA SER A 141 0.09 -2.67 -12.56
C SER A 141 0.76 -3.09 -11.25
N CYS A 142 0.17 -2.72 -10.12
CA CYS A 142 0.66 -3.09 -8.80
C CYS A 142 -0.48 -3.85 -8.11
N LYS A 143 -0.51 -5.17 -8.25
CA LYS A 143 -1.44 -6.03 -7.50
C LYS A 143 -0.76 -6.49 -6.22
N GLY A 144 -1.53 -6.63 -5.15
CA GLY A 144 -1.00 -7.01 -3.85
C GLY A 144 -2.10 -7.40 -2.87
N TYR A 145 -1.72 -7.48 -1.61
CA TYR A 145 -2.63 -7.63 -0.49
C TYR A 145 -3.56 -6.43 -0.36
N LYS A 146 -4.71 -6.69 0.27
CA LYS A 146 -5.76 -5.70 0.45
C LYS A 146 -5.33 -4.63 1.46
N ILE A 147 -5.54 -3.38 1.08
CA ILE A 147 -5.59 -2.24 2.00
C ILE A 147 -7.03 -2.09 2.50
N SER A 148 -7.21 -2.02 3.81
CA SER A 148 -8.50 -1.74 4.44
C SER A 148 -8.42 -0.38 5.12
N THR A 149 -9.54 0.33 5.20
CA THR A 149 -9.64 1.58 5.95
C THR A 149 -10.78 1.52 6.96
N CYS A 150 -10.61 2.25 8.06
CA CYS A 150 -11.62 2.44 9.10
C CYS A 150 -11.47 3.83 9.74
N TYR A 151 -12.54 4.30 10.36
CA TYR A 151 -12.54 5.51 11.18
C TYR A 151 -13.08 5.19 12.57
N VAL A 152 -12.73 6.02 13.54
CA VAL A 152 -13.19 5.92 14.92
C VAL A 152 -14.29 6.94 15.15
N SER A 153 -15.44 6.48 15.65
CA SER A 153 -16.54 7.37 16.03
C SER A 153 -16.31 8.05 17.38
N ASP A 154 -17.11 9.06 17.71
CA ASP A 154 -17.12 9.73 19.03
C ASP A 154 -17.35 8.76 20.22
N LYS A 155 -17.87 7.55 19.94
CA LYS A 155 -18.10 6.50 20.94
C LYS A 155 -16.93 5.52 21.08
N GLY A 156 -15.87 5.65 20.30
CA GLY A 156 -14.76 4.69 20.26
C GLY A 156 -14.99 3.48 19.33
N GLU A 157 -16.18 3.38 18.73
CA GLU A 157 -16.49 2.30 17.79
C GLU A 157 -15.71 2.47 16.49
N MET A 158 -15.09 1.39 16.02
CA MET A 158 -14.46 1.33 14.70
C MET A 158 -15.47 0.97 13.61
N LEU A 159 -15.57 1.85 12.63
CA LEU A 159 -16.51 1.75 11.52
C LEU A 159 -15.74 1.65 10.20
N SER A 160 -16.33 1.00 9.20
CA SER A 160 -15.70 0.86 7.88
C SER A 160 -15.38 2.21 7.26
N GLY A 161 -14.20 2.34 6.68
CA GLY A 161 -13.68 3.62 6.18
C GLY A 161 -14.53 4.24 5.08
N PHE A 162 -14.33 5.53 4.89
CA PHE A 162 -15.01 6.30 3.86
C PHE A 162 -14.62 5.77 2.47
N GLY A 163 -15.62 5.34 1.68
CA GLY A 163 -15.40 4.73 0.36
C GLY A 163 -15.49 3.20 0.32
N SER A 164 -15.50 2.51 1.46
CA SER A 164 -15.60 1.05 1.56
C SER A 164 -16.84 0.44 0.87
N GLN A 165 -17.96 1.18 0.80
CA GLN A 165 -19.15 0.73 0.06
C GLN A 165 -18.92 0.64 -1.46
N ARG A 166 -18.00 1.44 -2.01
CA ARG A 166 -17.59 1.29 -3.42
C ARG A 166 -16.80 0.01 -3.61
N GLU A 167 -15.89 -0.34 -2.69
CA GLU A 167 -15.18 -1.62 -2.75
C GLU A 167 -16.13 -2.82 -2.79
N ASN A 168 -17.14 -2.87 -1.91
CA ASN A 168 -18.09 -3.99 -1.87
C ASN A 168 -18.94 -4.08 -3.16
N LYS A 169 -19.14 -2.96 -3.86
CA LYS A 169 -19.85 -2.94 -5.15
C LYS A 169 -18.94 -3.28 -6.33
N LEU A 170 -17.67 -2.87 -6.31
CA LEU A 170 -16.66 -3.23 -7.31
C LEU A 170 -16.15 -4.67 -7.14
N GLN A 171 -16.30 -5.27 -5.95
CA GLN A 171 -16.06 -6.69 -5.68
C GLN A 171 -17.21 -7.62 -6.09
N LYS A 172 -18.31 -7.11 -6.69
CA LYS A 172 -19.12 -7.97 -7.55
C LYS A 172 -18.24 -8.35 -8.71
N GLU A 173 -17.68 -9.55 -8.63
CA GLU A 173 -16.81 -10.13 -9.63
C GLU A 173 -17.36 -9.80 -11.03
N PRO A 174 -16.56 -9.24 -11.95
CA PRO A 174 -16.85 -9.51 -13.34
C PRO A 174 -16.73 -11.03 -13.45
N GLU A 175 -17.85 -11.71 -13.74
CA GLU A 175 -17.80 -13.08 -14.22
C GLU A 175 -16.70 -13.10 -15.28
N VAL A 176 -15.64 -13.84 -14.99
CA VAL A 176 -14.60 -14.10 -15.97
C VAL A 176 -15.24 -14.99 -17.02
N ILE A 177 -15.99 -14.37 -17.94
CA ILE A 177 -16.29 -14.99 -19.21
C ILE A 177 -14.95 -14.98 -19.93
N VAL A 178 -14.17 -16.05 -19.73
CA VAL A 178 -13.15 -16.45 -20.68
C VAL A 178 -13.90 -16.66 -22.00
N LYS A 179 -14.06 -15.60 -22.79
CA LYS A 179 -14.29 -15.74 -24.22
C LYS A 179 -12.98 -16.23 -24.79
N GLU A 180 -12.79 -17.55 -24.69
CA GLU A 180 -11.91 -18.28 -25.56
C GLU A 180 -12.40 -18.01 -26.98
N VAL A 181 -11.84 -16.98 -27.63
CA VAL A 181 -12.00 -16.80 -29.07
C VAL A 181 -11.12 -17.86 -29.70
N VAL A 182 -11.60 -19.11 -29.68
CA VAL A 182 -11.12 -20.16 -30.57
C VAL A 182 -11.49 -19.68 -31.97
N LYS A 183 -10.55 -19.00 -32.62
CA LYS A 183 -10.65 -18.68 -34.03
C LYS A 183 -10.43 -19.98 -34.79
N ILE A 184 -11.50 -20.76 -34.96
CA ILE A 184 -11.54 -21.86 -35.91
C ILE A 184 -11.42 -21.21 -37.29
N ILE A 185 -10.21 -21.15 -37.83
CA ILE A 185 -10.02 -20.87 -39.24
C ILE A 185 -10.23 -22.21 -39.93
N GLU A 186 -11.41 -22.37 -40.53
CA GLU A 186 -11.68 -23.45 -41.47
C GLU A 186 -10.60 -23.42 -42.55
N VAL A 187 -9.84 -24.52 -42.66
CA VAL A 187 -8.87 -24.72 -43.72
C VAL A 187 -9.66 -24.99 -45.00
N PRO A 188 -9.64 -24.11 -46.02
CA PRO A 188 -10.13 -24.48 -47.33
C PRO A 188 -9.11 -25.43 -47.95
N LYS A 189 -9.52 -26.67 -48.21
CA LYS A 189 -8.77 -27.58 -49.08
C LYS A 189 -8.67 -26.97 -50.48
N LYS A 190 -7.47 -26.55 -50.90
CA LYS A 190 -7.03 -26.64 -52.30
C LYS A 190 -5.51 -26.54 -52.48
N GLU A 191 -4.98 -27.64 -53.02
CA GLU A 191 -3.82 -27.84 -53.90
C GLU A 191 -2.63 -26.86 -53.91
N SER A 192 -1.47 -27.43 -53.58
CA SER A 192 -0.11 -27.23 -54.12
C SER A 192 0.23 -25.90 -54.81
N ASN A 193 1.16 -25.13 -54.23
CA ASN A 193 2.48 -24.82 -54.82
C ASN A 193 3.40 -24.02 -53.87
N LEU A 194 4.68 -24.35 -53.96
CA LEU A 194 5.83 -24.04 -53.08
C LEU A 194 6.24 -22.55 -52.98
N LYS A 195 6.90 -22.14 -51.88
CA LYS A 195 8.25 -21.49 -51.86
C LYS A 195 8.80 -21.34 -50.41
N VAL A 196 9.88 -22.08 -50.11
CA VAL A 196 10.55 -22.25 -48.79
C VAL A 196 11.33 -21.00 -48.32
N SER A 197 11.30 -19.89 -49.08
CA SER A 197 12.20 -18.73 -48.84
C SER A 197 11.70 -17.69 -47.83
N GLN A 198 10.50 -17.83 -47.25
CA GLN A 198 9.94 -16.81 -46.34
C GLN A 198 10.15 -17.09 -44.84
N ILE A 199 10.56 -18.32 -44.46
CA ILE A 199 10.76 -18.70 -43.04
C ILE A 199 12.26 -18.76 -42.68
N LEU A 200 13.17 -18.82 -43.66
CA LEU A 200 14.60 -19.00 -43.40
C LEU A 200 15.29 -17.70 -42.96
N VAL A 201 14.79 -16.53 -43.39
CA VAL A 201 15.42 -15.22 -43.13
C VAL A 201 15.37 -14.83 -41.65
N PRO A 202 14.24 -14.92 -40.92
CA PRO A 202 14.20 -14.49 -39.52
C PRO A 202 15.05 -15.38 -38.59
N VAL A 203 15.08 -16.69 -38.85
CA VAL A 203 15.77 -17.67 -37.99
C VAL A 203 17.28 -17.55 -38.14
N THR A 204 17.78 -17.29 -39.35
CA THR A 204 19.22 -17.12 -39.61
C THR A 204 19.77 -15.81 -39.03
N THR A 205 19.01 -14.71 -39.09
CA THR A 205 19.42 -13.43 -38.49
C THR A 205 19.53 -13.51 -36.96
N PHE A 206 18.60 -14.21 -36.29
CA PHE A 206 18.61 -14.37 -34.84
C PHE A 206 19.83 -15.16 -34.34
N MET A 207 20.19 -16.25 -35.04
CA MET A 207 21.35 -17.09 -34.67
C MET A 207 22.70 -16.41 -34.93
N ALA A 208 22.81 -15.60 -35.99
CA ALA A 208 24.02 -14.82 -36.27
C ALA A 208 24.28 -13.75 -35.19
N GLY A 209 23.24 -13.06 -34.70
CA GLY A 209 23.34 -12.07 -33.63
C GLY A 209 23.79 -12.68 -32.29
N ALA A 210 23.28 -13.86 -31.95
CA ALA A 210 23.65 -14.57 -30.71
C ALA A 210 25.11 -15.04 -30.70
N ALA A 211 25.65 -15.46 -31.86
CA ALA A 211 27.06 -15.87 -31.97
C ALA A 211 28.04 -14.69 -31.83
N ILE A 212 27.73 -13.55 -32.44
CA ILE A 212 28.58 -12.34 -32.36
C ILE A 212 28.60 -11.80 -30.92
N GLY A 213 27.46 -11.80 -30.22
CA GLY A 213 27.38 -11.36 -28.82
C GLY A 213 28.19 -12.23 -27.85
N LYS A 214 28.29 -13.54 -28.11
CA LYS A 214 28.99 -14.48 -27.22
C LYS A 214 30.51 -14.54 -27.44
N TYR A 215 30.98 -14.27 -28.66
CA TYR A 215 32.40 -14.40 -29.05
C TYR A 215 33.11 -13.06 -29.42
N GLY A 216 32.41 -11.92 -29.32
CA GLY A 216 32.93 -10.61 -29.73
C GLY A 216 34.25 -10.18 -29.06
N ASN A 217 34.47 -10.56 -27.80
CA ASN A 217 35.71 -10.24 -27.09
C ASN A 217 36.96 -11.00 -27.59
N ILE A 218 36.78 -12.13 -28.28
CA ILE A 218 37.89 -12.91 -28.86
C ILE A 218 38.26 -12.37 -30.25
N LEU A 219 37.25 -12.01 -31.06
CA LEU A 219 37.45 -11.39 -32.37
C LEU A 219 38.15 -10.02 -32.26
N PHE A 220 37.81 -9.21 -31.25
CA PHE A 220 38.42 -7.88 -31.06
C PHE A 220 39.93 -7.93 -30.74
N LYS A 221 40.42 -9.00 -30.10
CA LYS A 221 41.86 -9.19 -29.86
C LYS A 221 42.63 -9.54 -31.13
N TYR A 222 42.03 -10.30 -32.06
CA TYR A 222 42.68 -10.65 -33.33
C TYR A 222 42.81 -9.44 -34.27
N PHE A 223 41.82 -8.54 -34.30
CA PHE A 223 41.89 -7.34 -35.15
C PHE A 223 42.90 -6.28 -34.67
N LYS A 224 43.24 -6.26 -33.38
CA LYS A 224 44.25 -5.31 -32.85
C LYS A 224 45.70 -5.78 -33.02
N THR A 225 45.93 -7.03 -33.42
CA THR A 225 47.28 -7.58 -33.69
C THR A 225 47.60 -7.63 -35.19
N ALA A 226 46.66 -7.26 -36.06
CA ALA A 226 46.81 -7.22 -37.52
C ALA A 226 46.69 -5.80 -38.09
N ALA A 227 46.92 -4.76 -37.27
CA ALA A 227 47.07 -3.37 -37.67
C ALA A 227 48.48 -2.86 -37.33
#